data_AF-A0A4Y6R2J8-F1
#
_entry.id   AF-A0A4Y6R2J8-F1
#
_cell.length_a   1.000
_cell.length_b   1.000
_cell.length_c   1.000
_cell.angle_alpha   90.00
_cell.angle_beta   90.00
_cell.angle_gamma   90.00
#
_symmetry.space_group_name_H-M   'P 1'
#
loop_
_entity.id
_entity.type
_entity.pdbx_description
1 polymer ?
#
loop_
_entity_poly.entity_id
_entity_poly.type
_entity_poly.pdbx_seq_one_letter_code
_entity_poly.pdbx_strand_id
1 'polypeptide(L)' 'MSYKYRTVRVRGTGLVGTIARKHGSGPDIYETSKDPNTSVVPVFFEATGEVRFFDRSMLEDVVAPVS' A
#
# COMPACT_ATOMS: atom_id res chain seq x y z
N MET A 1 -14.20 13.83 -6.97
CA MET A 1 -13.89 12.41 -6.70
C MET A 1 -12.83 12.32 -5.62
N SER A 2 -13.24 11.97 -4.39
CA SER A 2 -12.30 11.74 -3.28
C SER A 2 -11.61 10.40 -3.53
N TYR A 3 -10.38 10.48 -4.00
CA TYR A 3 -9.60 9.31 -4.35
C TYR A 3 -8.94 8.76 -3.08
N LYS A 4 -9.62 7.84 -2.37
CA LYS A 4 -9.06 7.19 -1.18
C LYS A 4 -7.94 6.22 -1.60
N TYR A 5 -6.72 6.49 -1.17
CA TYR A 5 -5.60 5.56 -1.27
C TYR A 5 -5.88 4.28 -0.44
N ARG A 6 -5.41 3.12 -0.88
CA ARG A 6 -5.61 1.85 -0.15
C ARG A 6 -4.60 1.72 0.97
N THR A 7 -5.00 2.12 2.18
CA THR A 7 -4.30 1.81 3.42
C THR A 7 -4.56 0.36 3.80
N VAL A 8 -3.49 -0.36 4.11
CA VAL A 8 -3.52 -1.78 4.46
C VAL A 8 -2.79 -2.04 5.77
N ARG A 9 -3.23 -3.06 6.49
CA ARG A 9 -2.53 -3.64 7.63
C ARG A 9 -1.95 -4.98 7.21
N VAL A 10 -0.69 -5.25 7.59
CA VAL A 10 -0.06 -6.55 7.37
C VAL A 10 -0.55 -7.52 8.47
N ARG A 11 -1.20 -8.61 8.07
CA ARG A 11 -1.76 -9.65 8.94
C ARG A 11 -0.70 -10.19 9.89
N GLY A 12 -1.11 -10.49 11.13
CA GLY A 12 -0.20 -11.00 12.15
C GLY A 12 0.84 -9.98 12.65
N THR A 13 0.77 -8.72 12.18
CA THR A 13 1.65 -7.64 12.62
C THR A 13 0.86 -6.39 13.04
N GLY A 14 1.56 -5.42 13.61
CA GLY A 14 1.05 -4.06 13.83
C GLY A 14 1.36 -3.09 12.68
N LEU A 15 1.93 -3.57 11.57
CA LEU A 15 2.39 -2.70 10.49
C LEU A 15 1.23 -2.22 9.63
N VAL A 16 1.15 -0.91 9.43
CA VAL A 16 0.18 -0.22 8.58
C VAL A 16 0.94 0.56 7.52
N GLY A 17 0.54 0.41 6.26
CA GLY A 17 1.14 1.10 5.13
C GLY A 17 0.13 1.36 4.03
N THR A 18 0.59 1.89 2.90
CA THR A 18 -0.25 2.17 1.75
C THR A 18 0.26 1.42 0.53
N ILE A 19 -0.63 0.77 -0.22
CA ILE A 19 -0.25 0.12 -1.47
C ILE A 19 0.33 1.17 -2.41
N ALA A 20 1.51 0.93 -2.95
CA ALA A 20 2.20 1.80 -3.88
C ALA A 20 2.30 1.16 -5.28
N ARG A 21 2.71 1.95 -6.27
CA ARG A 21 3.10 1.52 -7.62
C ARG A 21 4.31 2.34 -8.04
N LYS A 22 5.22 1.73 -8.81
CA LYS A 22 6.30 2.48 -9.45
C LYS A 22 5.71 3.40 -10.51
N HIS A 23 5.99 4.71 -10.43
CA HIS A 23 5.57 5.68 -11.43
C HIS A 23 6.75 6.10 -12.30
N GLY A 24 6.66 5.81 -13.61
CA GLY A 24 7.67 6.21 -14.58
C GLY A 24 9.03 5.53 -14.37
N SER A 25 9.83 5.45 -15.43
CA SER A 25 11.14 4.80 -15.46
C SER A 25 12.26 5.60 -14.75
N GLY A 26 11.91 6.45 -13.78
CA GLY A 26 12.89 7.09 -12.90
C GLY A 26 13.28 6.14 -11.76
N PRO A 27 14.48 6.30 -11.18
CA PRO A 27 14.84 5.56 -9.98
C PRO A 27 13.94 6.03 -8.83
N ASP A 28 13.21 5.08 -8.24
CA ASP A 28 12.65 5.14 -6.89
C ASP A 28 11.40 5.99 -6.58
N ILE A 29 10.69 6.54 -7.58
CA ILE A 29 9.41 7.21 -7.30
C ILE A 29 8.27 6.18 -7.21
N TYR A 30 7.81 5.90 -5.99
CA TYR A 30 6.64 5.09 -5.70
C TYR A 30 5.44 6.00 -5.37
N GLU A 31 4.34 5.81 -6.08
CA GLU A 31 3.08 6.52 -5.84
C GLU A 31 2.03 5.59 -5.24
N THR A 32 1.20 6.09 -4.35
CA THR A 32 0.13 5.29 -3.73
C THR A 32 -0.94 4.86 -4.75
N SER A 33 -1.17 3.55 -4.87
CA SER A 33 -2.06 2.91 -5.84
C SER A 33 -3.48 2.71 -5.33
N LYS A 34 -4.42 2.61 -6.28
CA LYS A 34 -5.84 2.28 -6.06
C LYS A 34 -6.20 0.89 -6.59
N ASP A 35 -5.32 0.28 -7.39
CA ASP A 35 -5.51 -1.02 -8.02
C ASP A 35 -4.68 -2.09 -7.29
N PRO A 36 -5.32 -3.03 -6.58
CA PRO A 36 -4.65 -4.10 -5.86
C PRO A 36 -4.68 -5.45 -6.61
N ASN A 37 -5.00 -5.49 -7.90
CA ASN A 37 -5.27 -6.75 -8.62
C ASN A 37 -4.02 -7.63 -8.91
N THR A 38 -2.90 -7.37 -8.24
CA THR A 38 -1.68 -8.18 -8.34
C THR A 38 -1.50 -9.08 -7.12
N SER A 39 -0.95 -10.27 -7.33
CA SER A 39 -0.68 -11.22 -6.24
C SER A 39 0.32 -10.67 -5.23
N VAL A 40 1.32 -9.93 -5.70
CA VAL A 40 2.32 -9.23 -4.88
C VAL A 40 2.20 -7.73 -5.14
N VAL A 41 2.16 -6.94 -4.07
CA VAL A 41 2.07 -5.47 -4.14
C VAL A 41 3.19 -4.82 -3.32
N PRO A 42 3.76 -3.69 -3.78
CA PRO A 42 4.61 -2.87 -2.92
C PRO A 42 3.73 -2.10 -1.93
N VAL A 43 4.17 -2.05 -0.68
CA VAL A 43 3.54 -1.29 0.41
C VAL A 43 4.58 -0.31 0.95
N PHE A 44 4.22 0.97 0.94
CA PHE A 44 5.01 2.05 1.52
C PHE A 44 4.66 2.25 2.99
N PHE A 45 5.68 2.32 3.85
CA PHE A 45 5.56 2.59 5.28
C PHE A 45 6.10 3.98 5.59
N GLU A 46 5.19 4.93 5.86
CA GLU A 46 5.55 6.33 6.11
C GLU A 46 6.49 6.49 7.32
N ALA A 47 6.32 5.68 8.36
CA ALA A 47 7.13 5.73 9.57
C ALA A 47 8.63 5.49 9.32
N THR A 48 8.98 4.72 8.28
CA THR A 48 10.37 4.37 7.96
C THR A 48 10.82 4.90 6.60
N GLY A 49 9.90 5.35 5.75
CA GLY A 49 10.17 5.66 4.35
C GLY A 49 10.45 4.42 3.49
N GLU A 50 10.27 3.21 4.01
CA GLU A 50 10.58 1.97 3.29
C GLU A 50 9.42 1.49 2.41
N VAL A 51 9.77 0.82 1.31
CA VAL A 51 8.84 0.03 0.51
C VAL A 51 9.18 -1.44 0.69
N ARG A 52 8.17 -2.25 1.02
CA ARG A 52 8.29 -3.71 1.10
C ARG A 52 7.20 -4.38 0.28
N PHE A 53 7.50 -5.57 -0.25
CA PHE A 53 6.57 -6.31 -1.10
C PHE A 53 5.85 -7.38 -0.28
N PHE A 54 4.54 -7.49 -0.45
CA PHE A 54 3.71 -8.47 0.24
C PHE A 54 2.78 -9.17 -0.72
N ASP A 55 2.52 -10.46 -0.45
CA ASP A 55 1.38 -11.14 -1.00
C ASP A 55 0.08 -10.46 -0.56
N ARG A 56 -0.87 -10.29 -1.47
CA ARG A 56 -2.15 -9.65 -1.19
C ARG A 56 -2.94 -10.37 -0.09
N SER A 57 -2.74 -11.67 0.07
CA SER A 57 -3.34 -12.49 1.14
C SER A 57 -2.87 -12.08 2.53
N MET A 58 -1.67 -11.52 2.65
CA MET A 58 -1.09 -11.02 3.91
C MET A 58 -1.59 -9.62 4.28
N LEU A 59 -2.45 -9.00 3.46
CA LEU A 59 -2.90 -7.62 3.64
C LEU A 59 -4.40 -7.56 3.94
N GLU A 60 -4.76 -6.75 4.92
CA GLU A 60 -6.14 -6.39 5.25
C GLU A 60 -6.39 -4.93 4.93
N ASP A 61 -7.50 -4.63 4.25
CA ASP A 61 -7.88 -3.25 3.98
C ASP A 61 -8.25 -2.57 5.31
N VAL A 62 -7.58 -1.45 5.62
CA VAL A 62 -7.99 -0.59 6.72
C VAL A 62 -9.10 0.29 6.17
N VAL A 63 -10.36 -0.13 6.36
CA VAL A 63 -11.49 0.72 6.01
C VAL A 63 -11.45 1.92 6.94
N ALA A 64 -10.99 3.07 6.42
CA ALA A 64 -11.20 4.33 7.12
C ALA A 64 -12.72 4.47 7.31
N PRO A 65 -13.22 4.67 8.55
CA PRO A 65 -14.64 4.85 8.77
C PRO A 65 -15.15 5.92 7.82
N VAL A 66 -16.23 5.58 7.11
CA VAL A 66 -16.96 6.55 6.31
C VAL A 66 -17.51 7.62 7.26
N SER A 67 -16.81 8.75 7.33
CA SER A 67 -17.34 10.02 7.82
C SER A 67 -18.43 10.53 6.88
#